data_AF-A0A535EHC4-F1
#
_entry.id   AF-A0A535EHC4-F1
#
_cell.length_a   1.000
_cell.length_b   1.000
_cell.length_c   1.000
_cell.angle_alpha   90.00
_cell.angle_beta   90.00
_cell.angle_gamma   90.00
#
_symmetry.space_group_name_H-M   'P 1'
#
loop_
_entity.id
_entity.type
_entity.pdbx_description
1 polymer ?
#
loop_
_entity_poly.entity_id
_entity_poly.type
_entity_poly.pdbx_seq_one_letter_code
_entity_poly.pdbx_strand_id
1 'polypeptide(L)'
;MLAVVPAAGLGRRFFPASRVVPKELLPFGTRPLVHHTLAEIERAGFDRAAVVVSPDKAGIRRYFQADPGLERRLLERGDQAGLGELREAAAIARRGRSPGTSRSRSCCPTT
;
A
#
# COMPACT_ATOMS: atom_id res chain seq x y z
N MET A 1 7.16 15.16 -4.49
CA MET A 1 5.90 15.59 -3.86
C MET A 1 5.32 14.45 -3.02
N LEU A 2 4.55 14.73 -1.95
CA LEU A 2 3.89 13.70 -1.13
C LEU A 2 2.39 13.67 -1.45
N ALA A 3 1.87 12.49 -1.79
CA ALA A 3 0.43 12.23 -1.87
C ALA A 3 -0.06 11.61 -0.55
N VAL A 4 -1.27 11.97 -0.11
CA VAL A 4 -1.88 11.42 1.11
C VAL A 4 -3.21 10.75 0.74
N VAL A 5 -3.37 9.49 1.14
CA VAL A 5 -4.58 8.69 0.94
C VAL A 5 -5.26 8.49 2.30
N PRO A 6 -6.36 9.21 2.59
CA PRO A 6 -7.09 9.03 3.84
C PRO A 6 -7.95 7.76 3.80
N ALA A 7 -7.59 6.78 4.63
CA ALA A 7 -8.28 5.49 4.74
C ALA A 7 -8.74 5.19 6.18
N ALA A 8 -8.84 6.20 7.06
CA ALA A 8 -9.16 6.04 8.48
C ALA A 8 -10.67 5.94 8.81
N GLY A 9 -11.57 6.20 7.85
CA GLY A 9 -13.01 6.27 8.13
C GLY A 9 -13.70 4.90 8.31
N LEU A 10 -14.78 4.84 9.07
CA LEU A 10 -15.54 3.60 9.38
C LEU A 10 -16.26 2.93 8.19
N GLY A 11 -16.33 3.61 7.04
CA GLY A 11 -16.95 3.03 5.84
C GLY A 11 -18.47 2.92 5.89
N ARG A 12 -19.18 3.79 6.61
CA ARG A 12 -20.65 3.73 6.81
C ARG A 12 -21.50 3.50 5.55
N ARG A 13 -21.03 3.92 4.37
CA ARG A 13 -21.71 3.72 3.07
C ARG A 13 -21.74 2.26 2.61
N PHE A 14 -20.87 1.41 3.17
CA PHE A 14 -20.74 -0.02 2.88
C PHE A 14 -20.94 -0.87 4.15
N PHE A 15 -21.54 -0.30 5.18
CA PHE A 15 -21.88 -1.03 6.41
C PHE A 15 -23.07 -1.97 6.13
N PRO A 16 -23.09 -3.21 6.68
CA PRO A 16 -22.19 -3.78 7.69
C PRO A 16 -20.91 -4.43 7.13
N ALA A 17 -20.80 -4.66 5.82
CA ALA A 17 -19.65 -5.34 5.22
C ALA A 17 -18.31 -4.65 5.55
N SER A 18 -18.32 -3.31 5.59
CA SER A 18 -17.15 -2.48 5.91
C SER A 18 -16.60 -2.65 7.33
N ARG A 19 -17.35 -3.33 8.23
CA ARG A 19 -16.91 -3.64 9.60
C ARG A 19 -15.76 -4.65 9.62
N VAL A 20 -15.77 -5.59 8.68
CA VAL A 20 -14.76 -6.68 8.60
C VAL A 20 -13.76 -6.40 7.49
N VAL A 21 -14.25 -6.00 6.33
CA VAL A 21 -13.43 -5.72 5.14
C VAL A 21 -13.43 -4.21 4.92
N PRO A 22 -12.33 -3.49 5.19
CA PRO A 22 -12.22 -2.07 4.87
C PRO A 22 -12.62 -1.81 3.42
N LYS A 23 -13.38 -0.75 3.15
CA LYS A 23 -13.84 -0.45 1.79
C LYS A 23 -12.69 -0.31 0.79
N GLU A 24 -11.52 0.09 1.28
CA GLU A 24 -10.28 0.23 0.51
C GLU A 24 -9.73 -1.11 0.01
N LEU A 25 -10.13 -2.22 0.64
CA LEU A 25 -9.82 -3.59 0.25
C LEU A 25 -10.92 -4.26 -0.58
N LEU A 26 -11.98 -3.55 -0.95
CA LEU A 26 -12.96 -4.10 -1.87
C LEU A 26 -12.29 -4.41 -3.21
N PRO A 27 -12.56 -5.59 -3.79
CA PRO A 27 -11.92 -6.01 -5.03
C PRO A 27 -12.45 -5.21 -6.22
N PHE A 28 -11.53 -4.82 -7.11
CA PHE A 28 -11.83 -4.34 -8.44
C PHE A 28 -10.98 -5.13 -9.44
N GLY A 29 -11.61 -6.09 -10.10
CA GLY A 29 -10.89 -7.17 -10.77
C GLY A 29 -10.18 -8.07 -9.75
N THR A 30 -8.89 -8.31 -9.97
CA THR A 30 -8.05 -9.17 -9.11
C THR A 30 -7.41 -8.43 -7.93
N ARG A 31 -7.46 -7.10 -7.89
CA ARG A 31 -6.73 -6.26 -6.94
C ARG A 31 -7.68 -5.35 -6.15
N PRO A 32 -7.36 -5.01 -4.90
CA PRO A 32 -8.18 -4.10 -4.11
C PRO A 32 -8.07 -2.67 -4.62
N LEU A 33 -9.09 -1.85 -4.34
CA LEU A 33 -9.13 -0.43 -4.72
C LEU A 33 -7.87 0.36 -4.32
N VAL A 34 -7.35 0.12 -3.11
CA VAL A 34 -6.14 0.81 -2.62
C VAL A 34 -4.89 0.54 -3.48
N HIS A 35 -4.80 -0.63 -4.12
CA HIS A 35 -3.70 -0.94 -5.03
C HIS A 35 -3.74 -0.01 -6.25
N HIS A 36 -4.91 0.11 -6.87
CA HIS A 36 -5.12 0.97 -8.04
C HIS A 36 -4.82 2.43 -7.71
N THR A 37 -5.31 2.94 -6.57
CA THR A 37 -5.03 4.31 -6.13
C THR A 37 -3.52 4.58 -5.98
N LEU A 38 -2.76 3.67 -5.39
CA LEU A 38 -1.31 3.85 -5.23
C LEU A 38 -0.56 3.74 -6.56
N ALA A 39 -0.98 2.83 -7.43
CA ALA A 39 -0.41 2.70 -8.77
C ALA A 39 -0.68 3.96 -9.63
N GLU A 40 -1.84 4.58 -9.49
CA GLU A 40 -2.15 5.86 -10.15
C GLU A 40 -1.31 7.01 -9.62
N ILE A 41 -1.12 7.10 -8.30
CA ILE A 41 -0.23 8.09 -7.67
C ILE A 41 1.21 7.94 -8.19
N GLU A 42 1.70 6.71 -8.32
CA GLU A 42 3.01 6.40 -8.91
C GLU A 42 3.07 6.87 -10.37
N ARG A 43 2.07 6.50 -11.19
CA ARG A 43 1.98 6.94 -12.60
C ARG A 43 1.88 8.46 -12.76
N ALA A 44 1.32 9.15 -11.77
CA ALA A 44 1.23 10.61 -11.75
C ALA A 44 2.56 11.29 -11.35
N GLY A 45 3.61 10.53 -11.04
CA GLY A 45 4.96 11.06 -10.76
C GLY A 45 5.18 11.53 -9.32
N PHE A 46 4.40 11.02 -8.35
CA PHE A 46 4.64 11.33 -6.95
C PHE A 46 5.77 10.45 -6.38
N ASP A 47 6.80 11.08 -5.83
CA ASP A 47 7.94 10.38 -5.19
C ASP A 47 7.54 9.56 -3.97
N ARG A 48 6.47 9.98 -3.26
CA ARG A 48 6.04 9.40 -1.99
C ARG A 48 4.52 9.42 -1.86
N ALA A 49 3.99 8.37 -1.24
CA ALA A 49 2.60 8.27 -0.83
C ALA A 49 2.50 7.86 0.64
N ALA A 50 1.53 8.43 1.37
CA ALA A 50 1.20 8.05 2.73
C ALA A 50 -0.26 7.61 2.80
N VAL A 51 -0.51 6.37 3.23
CA VAL A 51 -1.87 5.86 3.49
C VAL A 51 -2.16 5.98 4.98
N VAL A 52 -3.09 6.86 5.33
CA VAL A 52 -3.47 7.11 6.72
C VAL A 52 -4.58 6.14 7.11
N VAL A 53 -4.27 5.18 7.98
CA VAL A 53 -5.19 4.10 8.39
C VAL A 53 -5.49 4.15 9.89
N SER A 54 -6.71 3.74 10.26
CA SER A 54 -7.07 3.51 11.66
C SER A 54 -6.53 2.16 12.16
N PRO A 55 -6.37 1.96 13.49
CA PRO A 55 -5.89 0.70 14.07
C PRO A 55 -6.71 -0.53 13.62
N ASP A 56 -8.03 -0.36 13.52
CA ASP A 56 -8.99 -1.43 13.15
C ASP A 56 -8.87 -1.87 11.68
N LYS A 57 -8.05 -1.18 10.87
CA LYS A 57 -7.87 -1.46 9.44
C LYS A 57 -6.49 -2.05 9.12
N ALA A 58 -5.96 -2.87 10.02
CA ALA A 58 -4.66 -3.55 9.85
C ALA A 58 -4.54 -4.35 8.54
N GLY A 59 -5.66 -4.80 7.96
CA GLY A 59 -5.69 -5.48 6.66
C GLY A 59 -5.08 -4.68 5.51
N ILE A 60 -5.24 -3.35 5.51
CA ILE A 60 -4.67 -2.48 4.46
C ILE A 60 -3.15 -2.58 4.49
N ARG A 61 -2.55 -2.44 5.69
CA ARG A 61 -1.10 -2.59 5.86
C ARG A 61 -0.64 -3.98 5.46
N ARG A 62 -1.37 -5.02 5.88
CA ARG A 62 -1.03 -6.42 5.61
C ARG A 62 -0.99 -6.74 4.12
N TYR A 63 -1.89 -6.16 3.32
CA TYR A 63 -1.92 -6.37 1.87
C TYR A 63 -0.60 -5.98 1.17
N PHE A 64 0.07 -4.93 1.64
CA PHE A 64 1.33 -4.44 1.07
C PHE A 64 2.59 -4.99 1.79
N GLN A 65 2.42 -5.83 2.82
CA GLN A 65 3.53 -6.45 3.52
C GLN A 65 4.00 -7.69 2.77
N ALA A 66 5.32 -7.93 2.80
CA ALA A 66 5.86 -9.19 2.33
C ALA A 66 5.38 -10.34 3.21
N ASP A 67 5.07 -11.49 2.59
CA ASP A 67 4.68 -12.72 3.28
C ASP A 67 5.57 -13.88 2.78
N PRO A 68 6.78 -14.06 3.36
CA PRO A 68 7.71 -15.10 2.93
C PRO A 68 7.12 -16.51 3.02
N GLY A 69 6.20 -16.74 3.97
CA GLY A 69 5.54 -18.03 4.13
C GLY A 69 4.55 -18.31 2.99
N LEU A 70 3.79 -17.30 2.56
CA LEU A 70 2.94 -17.42 1.38
C LEU A 70 3.75 -17.52 0.09
N GLU A 71 4.81 -16.72 -0.07
CA GLU A 71 5.71 -16.80 -1.22
C GLU A 71 6.29 -18.21 -1.40
N ARG A 72 6.78 -18.83 -0.31
CA ARG A 72 7.30 -20.20 -0.35
C ARG A 72 6.24 -21.22 -0.78
N ARG A 73 5.03 -21.12 -0.24
CA ARG A 73 3.92 -22.03 -0.60
C ARG A 73 3.50 -21.90 -2.07
N LEU A 74 3.52 -20.69 -2.62
CA LEU A 74 3.21 -20.46 -4.04
C LEU A 74 4.31 -21.01 -4.96
N LEU A 75 5.58 -20.83 -4.57
CA LEU A 75 6.73 -21.43 -5.26
C LEU A 75 6.67 -22.96 -5.27
N GLU A 76 6.41 -23.59 -4.12
CA GLU A 76 6.25 -25.04 -3.99
C GLU A 76 5.12 -25.60 -4.87
N ARG A 77 4.05 -24.81 -5.07
CA ARG A 77 2.92 -25.17 -5.94
C ARG A 77 3.15 -24.87 -7.43
N GLY A 78 4.24 -24.18 -7.78
CA GLY A 78 4.49 -23.71 -9.14
C GLY A 78 3.57 -22.59 -9.61
N ASP A 79 2.85 -21.90 -8.71
CA ASP A 79 1.93 -20.82 -9.06
C ASP A 79 2.66 -19.49 -9.28
N GLN A 80 3.23 -19.35 -10.48
CA GLN A 80 3.97 -18.14 -10.87
C GLN A 80 3.08 -16.90 -10.96
N ALA A 81 1.80 -17.08 -11.34
CA ALA A 81 0.86 -15.97 -11.45
C ALA A 81 0.53 -15.37 -10.08
N GLY A 82 0.17 -16.22 -9.12
CA GLY A 82 -0.08 -15.79 -7.74
C GLY A 82 1.15 -15.18 -7.08
N LEU A 83 2.34 -15.74 -7.35
CA LEU A 83 3.60 -15.19 -6.86
C LEU A 83 3.88 -13.79 -7.43
N GLY A 84 3.61 -13.59 -8.72
CA GLY A 84 3.73 -12.28 -9.37
C GLY A 84 2.84 -11.23 -8.73
N GLU A 85 1.57 -11.55 -8.51
CA GLU A 85 0.60 -10.65 -7.87
C GLU A 85 1.01 -10.29 -6.42
N LEU A 86 1.47 -11.27 -5.64
CA LEU A 86 1.93 -11.06 -4.27
C LEU A 86 3.16 -10.13 -4.22
N ARG A 87 4.12 -10.35 -5.13
CA ARG A 87 5.33 -9.52 -5.21
C ARG A 87 5.03 -8.11 -5.67
N GLU A 88 4.10 -7.93 -6.61
CA GLU A 88 3.70 -6.60 -7.08
C GLU A 88 3.08 -5.78 -5.94
N ALA A 89 2.18 -6.37 -5.15
CA ALA A 89 1.61 -5.72 -3.98
C ALA A 89 2.71 -5.28 -2.98
N ALA A 90 3.67 -6.14 -2.68
CA ALA A 90 4.78 -5.81 -1.79
C ALA A 90 5.72 -4.74 -2.38
N ALA A 91 5.88 -4.69 -3.70
CA ALA A 91 6.77 -3.76 -4.38
C ALA A 91 6.28 -2.30 -4.27
N ILE A 92 4.97 -2.06 -4.36
CA ILE A 92 4.37 -0.71 -4.19
C ILE A 92 4.84 -0.06 -2.88
N ALA A 93 4.87 -0.80 -1.76
CA ALA A 93 5.31 -0.26 -0.47
C ALA A 93 6.83 -0.06 -0.35
N ARG A 94 7.63 -0.75 -1.17
CA ARG A 94 9.10 -0.63 -1.17
C ARG A 94 9.57 0.56 -2.01
N ARG A 95 8.88 0.86 -3.12
CA ARG A 95 9.24 1.97 -4.04
C ARG A 95 9.19 3.35 -3.36
N GLY A 96 8.32 3.54 -2.36
CA GLY A 96 8.26 4.76 -1.55
C GLY A 96 9.42 4.95 -0.55
N ARG A 97 10.30 3.95 -0.37
CA ARG A 97 11.52 4.04 0.46
C ARG A 97 12.75 4.20 -0.44
N SER A 98 12.89 5.34 -1.12
CA SER A 98 14.21 5.68 -1.66
C SER A 98 15.18 5.92 -0.49
N PRO A 99 16.34 5.24 -0.43
CA PRO A 99 17.39 5.57 0.52
C PRO A 99 18.01 6.91 0.09
N GLY A 100 17.95 7.91 0.97
CA GLY A 100 18.70 9.16 0.95
C GLY A 100 19.07 9.76 -0.41
N THR A 101 18.25 10.67 -0.92
CA THR A 101 18.80 11.81 -1.67
C THR A 101 19.14 12.91 -0.67
N SER A 102 20.43 12.98 -0.32
CA SER A 102 21.06 14.17 0.22
C SER A 102 20.85 15.34 -0.75
N ARG A 103 19.84 16.17 -0.49
CA ARG A 103 19.92 17.58 -0.87
C ARG A 103 20.21 18.35 0.40
N SER A 104 21.49 18.62 0.59
CA SER A 104 21.98 19.74 1.39
C SER A 104 21.19 20.99 1.00
N ARG A 105 20.30 21.42 1.88
CA ARG A 105 19.94 22.84 2.00
C ARG A 105 20.27 23.22 3.43
N SER A 106 21.51 23.66 3.60
CA SER A 106 21.93 24.55 4.67
C SER A 106 21.02 25.79 4.67
N CYS A 107 20.24 25.97 5.73
CA CYS A 107 19.54 27.19 6.18
C CYS A 107 18.55 26.71 7.24
N CYS A 108 18.68 26.97 8.54
CA CYS A 108 18.94 28.24 9.21
C CYS A 108 19.44 28.00 10.66
N PRO A 109 19.96 29.04 11.35
CA PRO A 109 20.79 28.90 12.53
C PRO A 109 19.98 28.70 13.81
N THR A 110 20.63 28.10 14.80
CA THR A 110 20.24 28.08 16.20
C THR A 110 20.22 29.52 16.74
N THR A 111 19.08 29.94 17.27
CA THR A 111 18.98 30.85 18.41
C THR A 111 17.81 30.40 19.25
#